data_AF-A0A6M1QRC5-F1
#
_entry.id   AF-A0A6M1QRC5-F1
#
_cell.length_a   1.000
_cell.length_b   1.000
_cell.length_c   1.000
_cell.angle_alpha   90.00
_cell.angle_beta   90.00
_cell.angle_gamma   90.00
#
_symmetry.space_group_name_H-M   'P 1'
#
loop_
_entity.id
_entity.type
_entity.pdbx_description
1 polymer ?
#
loop_
_entity_poly.entity_id
_entity_poly.type
_entity_poly.pdbx_seq_one_letter_code
_entity_poly.pdbx_strand_id
1 'polypeptide(L)'
;MTKTHAGTTLPPGQQLIDFFPRFGRRLDQPPPTVPAQPTVIFGGVLPTPIEIAVDELVDTGRRDLDADFHCVAGWSVTGLHWEGAAFADVYRRYVAPAVPAGTTVTHVTVRGLDGEHFVAQLDDLLADDVLLADRLGGRPLDGAHGAPLRLVNPAQYGYANIKHVCRIDVHAGPPAAGPQALLDRLLESHPRARVWEEERHGTVPGRLIRPIYRVIKSFLLSAAVRRGEAGHHSNANNG
;
A
#
# COMPACT_ATOMS: atom_id res chain seq x y z
N MET A 1 2.35 19.11 24.87
CA MET A 1 0.90 18.91 25.09
C MET A 1 0.49 17.66 24.32
N THR A 2 0.42 16.54 25.01
CA THR A 2 0.11 15.23 24.42
C THR A 2 -1.39 15.18 24.17
N LYS A 3 -1.81 15.30 22.91
CA LYS A 3 -3.21 15.06 22.52
C LYS A 3 -3.48 13.56 22.71
N THR A 4 -4.12 13.21 23.82
CA THR A 4 -4.70 11.88 24.02
C THR A 4 -5.82 11.73 22.98
N HIS A 5 -5.59 10.95 21.92
CA HIS A 5 -6.67 10.58 21.00
C HIS A 5 -7.61 9.61 21.74
N ALA A 6 -8.70 10.17 22.23
CA ALA A 6 -9.80 9.42 22.80
C ALA A 6 -10.46 8.56 21.70
N GLY A 7 -10.38 7.23 21.86
CA GLY A 7 -11.42 6.31 21.40
C GLY A 7 -11.45 5.92 19.91
N THR A 8 -10.34 5.89 19.18
CA THR A 8 -10.35 5.28 17.84
C THR A 8 -10.52 3.76 17.98
N THR A 9 -11.68 3.24 17.60
CA THR A 9 -11.89 1.79 17.54
C THR A 9 -10.95 1.24 16.49
N LEU A 10 -10.02 0.37 16.91
CA LEU A 10 -9.14 -0.31 15.98
C LEU A 10 -9.85 -1.50 15.33
N PRO A 11 -9.46 -1.87 14.10
CA PRO A 11 -9.97 -3.08 13.49
C PRO A 11 -9.63 -4.34 14.30
N PRO A 12 -10.42 -5.41 14.18
CA PRO A 12 -10.22 -6.62 14.97
C PRO A 12 -8.81 -7.21 14.81
N GLY A 13 -8.20 -7.56 15.96
CA GLY A 13 -6.85 -8.15 15.99
C GLY A 13 -5.71 -7.16 15.79
N GLN A 14 -6.00 -5.85 15.73
CA GLN A 14 -4.99 -4.80 15.67
C GLN A 14 -4.53 -4.33 17.05
N GLN A 15 -3.26 -3.96 17.15
CA GLN A 15 -2.69 -3.25 18.29
C GLN A 15 -2.10 -1.93 17.80
N LEU A 16 -2.39 -0.84 18.51
CA LEU A 16 -1.81 0.47 18.23
C LEU A 16 -0.29 0.42 18.46
N ILE A 17 0.46 1.02 17.55
CA ILE A 17 1.86 1.40 17.76
C ILE A 17 2.02 2.89 17.44
N ASP A 18 3.00 3.54 18.07
CA ASP A 18 3.23 4.99 18.04
C ASP A 18 4.30 5.43 17.04
N PHE A 19 4.85 4.49 16.27
CA PHE A 19 5.80 4.75 15.19
C PHE A 19 5.37 4.03 13.92
N PHE A 20 5.75 4.58 12.76
CA PHE A 20 5.50 3.93 11.47
C PHE A 20 6.76 3.21 10.98
N PRO A 21 6.89 1.88 11.19
CA PRO A 21 8.06 1.15 10.73
C PRO A 21 8.03 0.97 9.22
N ARG A 22 9.23 0.81 8.63
CA ARG A 22 9.35 0.12 7.34
C ARG A 22 8.80 -1.30 7.49
N PHE A 23 7.92 -1.68 6.56
CA PHE A 23 7.33 -3.03 6.51
C PHE A 23 7.33 -3.56 5.06
N GLY A 24 7.08 -4.85 4.87
CA GLY A 24 7.00 -5.50 3.56
C GLY A 24 7.76 -6.83 3.52
N ARG A 25 7.75 -7.51 2.37
CA ARG A 25 8.45 -8.79 2.19
C ARG A 25 9.96 -8.61 2.06
N ARG A 26 10.42 -7.48 1.47
CA ARG A 26 11.82 -7.16 1.19
C ARG A 26 12.48 -6.27 2.26
N LEU A 27 12.29 -6.64 3.54
CA LEU A 27 12.87 -5.88 4.68
C LEU A 27 14.38 -6.12 4.89
N ASP A 28 14.91 -7.15 4.26
CA ASP A 28 16.32 -7.54 4.19
C ASP A 28 17.13 -6.68 3.21
N GLN A 29 16.46 -5.94 2.32
CA GLN A 29 17.09 -5.17 1.25
C GLN A 29 16.83 -3.67 1.43
N PRO A 30 17.68 -2.77 0.93
CA PRO A 30 17.38 -1.34 0.94
C PRO A 30 16.15 -1.01 0.07
N PRO A 31 15.52 0.16 0.26
CA PRO A 31 14.55 0.68 -0.70
C PRO A 31 15.10 0.68 -2.14
N PRO A 32 14.26 0.46 -3.16
CA PRO A 32 14.69 0.53 -4.54
C PRO A 32 15.21 1.94 -4.88
N THR A 33 16.16 2.02 -5.81
CA THR A 33 16.62 3.30 -6.34
C THR A 33 15.50 3.97 -7.13
N VAL A 34 15.17 5.21 -6.77
CA VAL A 34 14.18 6.01 -7.48
C VAL A 34 14.87 6.72 -8.66
N PRO A 35 14.34 6.63 -9.90
CA PRO A 35 14.86 7.37 -11.04
C PRO A 35 14.83 8.88 -10.80
N ALA A 36 15.74 9.62 -11.45
CA ALA A 36 15.78 11.09 -11.33
C ALA A 36 14.49 11.76 -11.83
N GLN A 37 13.84 11.17 -12.83
CA GLN A 37 12.53 11.57 -13.35
C GLN A 37 11.61 10.35 -13.28
N PRO A 38 10.96 10.10 -12.14
CA PRO A 38 10.13 8.93 -11.98
C PRO A 38 8.80 9.09 -12.73
N THR A 39 8.36 8.01 -13.36
CA THR A 39 7.10 7.93 -14.10
C THR A 39 6.24 6.77 -13.61
N VAL A 40 4.93 6.84 -13.85
CA VAL A 40 3.99 5.74 -13.70
C VAL A 40 3.48 5.35 -15.08
N ILE A 41 3.62 4.07 -15.41
CA ILE A 41 3.12 3.52 -16.68
C ILE A 41 1.74 2.89 -16.46
N PHE A 42 0.74 3.35 -17.20
CA PHE A 42 -0.59 2.77 -17.24
C PHE A 42 -0.72 1.81 -18.43
N GLY A 43 -1.29 0.62 -18.21
CA GLY A 43 -1.39 -0.41 -19.25
C GLY A 43 -2.54 -1.40 -19.02
N GLY A 44 -2.33 -2.65 -19.44
CA GLY A 44 -3.35 -3.71 -19.36
C GLY A 44 -4.22 -3.73 -20.62
N VAL A 45 -5.52 -3.47 -20.49
CA VAL A 45 -6.46 -3.43 -21.64
C VAL A 45 -6.35 -2.16 -22.49
N LEU A 46 -5.49 -1.21 -22.11
CA LEU A 46 -5.25 0.00 -22.89
C LEU A 46 -4.53 -0.36 -24.21
N PRO A 47 -4.98 0.13 -25.38
CA PRO A 47 -4.33 -0.15 -26.67
C PRO A 47 -2.89 0.35 -26.75
N THR A 48 -2.59 1.44 -26.05
CA THR A 48 -1.26 2.05 -25.98
C THR A 48 -0.97 2.41 -24.52
N PRO A 49 0.18 1.98 -23.97
CA PRO A 49 0.58 2.38 -22.63
C PRO A 49 0.68 3.90 -22.52
N ILE A 50 0.24 4.45 -21.38
CA ILE A 50 0.34 5.87 -21.08
C ILE A 50 1.41 6.01 -19.99
N GLU A 51 2.41 6.84 -20.23
CA GLU A 51 3.47 7.13 -19.25
C GLU A 51 3.33 8.56 -18.76
N ILE A 52 3.24 8.74 -17.44
CA ILE A 52 3.00 10.04 -16.81
C ILE A 52 4.08 10.26 -15.76
N ALA A 53 4.69 11.45 -15.74
CA ALA A 53 5.64 11.83 -14.70
C ALA A 53 4.93 11.91 -13.33
N VAL A 54 5.61 11.48 -12.26
CA VAL A 54 4.99 11.43 -10.92
C VAL A 54 4.52 12.80 -10.45
N ASP A 55 5.26 13.87 -10.76
CA ASP A 55 4.89 15.24 -10.43
C ASP A 55 3.59 15.68 -11.13
N GLU A 56 3.46 15.43 -12.44
CA GLU A 56 2.22 15.67 -13.18
C GLU A 56 1.05 14.84 -12.62
N LEU A 57 1.32 13.59 -12.27
CA LEU A 57 0.30 12.66 -11.78
C LEU A 57 -0.30 13.13 -10.45
N VAL A 58 0.55 13.56 -9.50
CA VAL A 58 0.12 13.94 -8.14
C VAL A 58 -0.60 15.29 -8.09
N ASP A 59 -0.41 16.13 -9.11
CA ASP A 59 -1.15 17.38 -9.29
C ASP A 59 -2.59 17.14 -9.78
N THR A 60 -2.90 15.93 -10.28
CA THR A 60 -4.25 15.57 -10.72
C THR A 60 -5.15 15.25 -9.54
N GLY A 61 -6.00 16.20 -9.16
CA GLY A 61 -6.97 15.98 -8.07
C GLY A 61 -6.27 15.76 -6.73
N ARG A 62 -5.28 16.63 -6.43
CA ARG A 62 -4.52 16.60 -5.18
C ARG A 62 -5.46 16.73 -3.97
N ARG A 63 -5.29 15.86 -2.98
CA ARG A 63 -6.09 15.79 -1.75
C ARG A 63 -5.20 15.47 -0.55
N ASP A 64 -5.69 15.93 0.59
CA ASP A 64 -5.19 15.56 1.90
C ASP A 64 -6.13 14.50 2.50
N LEU A 65 -5.55 13.49 3.14
CA LEU A 65 -6.29 12.38 3.74
C LEU A 65 -5.69 12.03 5.10
N ASP A 66 -6.44 12.30 6.16
CA ASP A 66 -6.16 11.74 7.47
C ASP A 66 -6.71 10.32 7.54
N ALA A 67 -5.80 9.34 7.51
CA ALA A 67 -6.19 7.93 7.46
C ALA A 67 -5.22 7.03 8.22
N ASP A 68 -5.78 6.01 8.85
CA ASP A 68 -5.00 5.02 9.59
C ASP A 68 -4.35 4.01 8.65
N PHE A 69 -3.23 3.45 9.09
CA PHE A 69 -2.57 2.33 8.42
C PHE A 69 -2.74 1.05 9.23
N HIS A 70 -3.14 -0.04 8.57
CA HIS A 70 -3.40 -1.33 9.21
C HIS A 70 -2.55 -2.45 8.61
N CYS A 71 -1.63 -3.01 9.39
CA CYS A 71 -0.82 -4.13 8.95
C CYS A 71 -1.57 -5.46 9.11
N VAL A 72 -1.40 -6.36 8.13
CA VAL A 72 -1.89 -7.75 8.23
C VAL A 72 -1.24 -8.50 9.40
N ALA A 73 -0.05 -8.07 9.86
CA ALA A 73 0.62 -8.60 11.04
C ALA A 73 -0.04 -8.19 12.37
N GLY A 74 -1.13 -7.42 12.34
CA GLY A 74 -1.93 -7.10 13.52
C GLY A 74 -1.46 -5.85 14.28
N TRP A 75 -0.70 -4.94 13.68
CA TRP A 75 -0.44 -3.63 14.24
C TRP A 75 -1.03 -2.52 13.37
N SER A 76 -1.35 -1.38 13.98
CA SER A 76 -1.90 -0.20 13.31
C SER A 76 -1.21 1.06 13.76
N VAL A 77 -1.10 2.02 12.85
CA VAL A 77 -0.63 3.38 13.12
C VAL A 77 -1.78 4.32 12.76
N THR A 78 -2.19 5.17 13.68
CA THR A 78 -3.36 6.03 13.51
C THR A 78 -2.99 7.48 13.33
N GLY A 79 -3.86 8.28 12.70
CA GLY A 79 -3.67 9.72 12.55
C GLY A 79 -2.50 10.08 11.62
N LEU A 80 -2.28 9.26 10.58
CA LEU A 80 -1.33 9.59 9.52
C LEU A 80 -1.99 10.58 8.55
N HIS A 81 -1.25 11.60 8.18
CA HIS A 81 -1.69 12.61 7.22
C HIS A 81 -1.03 12.36 5.87
N TRP A 82 -1.80 11.88 4.90
CA TRP A 82 -1.34 11.57 3.54
C TRP A 82 -1.71 12.70 2.59
N GLU A 83 -0.85 12.96 1.61
CA GLU A 83 -1.16 13.90 0.53
C GLU A 83 -0.75 13.29 -0.80
N GLY A 84 -1.55 13.57 -1.84
CA GLY A 84 -1.27 13.16 -3.22
C GLY A 84 -2.54 13.20 -4.07
N ALA A 85 -2.57 12.47 -5.18
CA ALA A 85 -3.71 12.47 -6.09
C ALA A 85 -4.77 11.45 -5.68
N ALA A 86 -6.06 11.81 -5.76
CA ALA A 86 -7.13 10.84 -5.66
C ALA A 86 -7.06 9.83 -6.80
N PHE A 87 -7.04 8.54 -6.48
CA PHE A 87 -6.94 7.48 -7.50
C PHE A 87 -8.11 7.57 -8.50
N ALA A 88 -9.32 7.86 -8.03
CA ALA A 88 -10.49 8.03 -8.87
C ALA A 88 -10.33 9.18 -9.89
N ASP A 89 -9.67 10.28 -9.50
CA ASP A 89 -9.43 11.42 -10.40
C ASP A 89 -8.38 11.09 -11.45
N VAL A 90 -7.29 10.41 -11.06
CA VAL A 90 -6.28 9.87 -11.99
C VAL A 90 -6.90 8.89 -12.98
N TYR A 91 -7.71 7.95 -12.50
CA TYR A 91 -8.40 6.97 -13.34
C TYR A 91 -9.31 7.65 -14.36
N ARG A 92 -10.16 8.59 -13.92
CA ARG A 92 -11.08 9.32 -14.80
C ARG A 92 -10.35 10.20 -15.82
N ARG A 93 -9.23 10.81 -15.42
CA ARG A 93 -8.42 11.72 -16.25
C ARG A 93 -7.67 10.97 -17.36
N TYR A 94 -6.97 9.90 -17.00
CA TYR A 94 -5.97 9.28 -17.87
C TYR A 94 -6.36 7.89 -18.37
N VAL A 95 -7.05 7.10 -17.56
CA VAL A 95 -7.28 5.68 -17.86
C VAL A 95 -8.62 5.48 -18.55
N ALA A 96 -9.72 5.92 -17.95
CA ALA A 96 -11.08 5.70 -18.45
C ALA A 96 -11.28 6.16 -19.92
N PRO A 97 -10.76 7.31 -20.36
CA PRO A 97 -10.90 7.74 -21.76
C PRO A 97 -10.11 6.88 -22.77
N ALA A 98 -9.08 6.17 -22.31
CA ALA A 98 -8.23 5.32 -23.14
C ALA A 98 -8.66 3.84 -23.16
N VAL A 99 -9.67 3.47 -22.35
CA VAL A 99 -10.22 2.11 -22.36
C VAL A 99 -11.00 1.88 -23.67
N PRO A 100 -10.78 0.75 -24.37
CA PRO A 100 -11.51 0.45 -25.60
C PRO A 100 -13.02 0.39 -25.40
N ALA A 101 -13.78 0.94 -26.34
CA ALA A 101 -15.23 0.89 -26.31
C ALA A 101 -15.74 -0.56 -26.17
N GLY A 102 -16.73 -0.77 -25.29
CA GLY A 102 -17.27 -2.10 -24.97
C GLY A 102 -16.46 -2.89 -23.94
N THR A 103 -15.33 -2.38 -23.45
CA THR A 103 -14.56 -3.02 -22.36
C THR A 103 -15.03 -2.50 -21.02
N THR A 104 -15.42 -3.40 -20.12
CA THR A 104 -15.66 -3.07 -18.70
C THR A 104 -14.43 -3.44 -17.89
N VAL A 105 -13.74 -2.46 -17.31
CA VAL A 105 -12.62 -2.70 -16.39
C VAL A 105 -13.17 -3.10 -15.03
N THR A 106 -12.64 -4.18 -14.45
CA THR A 106 -13.07 -4.70 -13.15
C THR A 106 -11.93 -4.86 -12.15
N HIS A 107 -10.69 -4.96 -12.63
CA HIS A 107 -9.51 -5.18 -11.78
C HIS A 107 -8.37 -4.24 -12.18
N VAL A 108 -7.51 -3.95 -11.20
CA VAL A 108 -6.32 -3.12 -11.36
C VAL A 108 -5.13 -3.81 -10.69
N THR A 109 -4.04 -4.00 -11.43
CA THR A 109 -2.75 -4.41 -10.87
C THR A 109 -1.90 -3.18 -10.62
N VAL A 110 -1.51 -2.95 -9.37
CA VAL A 110 -0.55 -1.89 -8.98
C VAL A 110 0.78 -2.54 -8.67
N ARG A 111 1.88 -2.02 -9.24
CA ARG A 111 3.23 -2.58 -9.09
C ARG A 111 4.24 -1.52 -8.65
N GLY A 112 5.10 -1.91 -7.73
CA GLY A 112 6.21 -1.12 -7.22
C GLY A 112 7.54 -1.40 -7.93
N LEU A 113 8.49 -0.46 -7.81
CA LEU A 113 9.87 -0.60 -8.27
C LEU A 113 10.61 -1.77 -7.61
N ASP A 114 10.16 -2.20 -6.43
CA ASP A 114 10.68 -3.37 -5.72
C ASP A 114 10.03 -4.70 -6.18
N GLY A 115 9.24 -4.67 -7.25
CA GLY A 115 8.59 -5.84 -7.84
C GLY A 115 7.36 -6.33 -7.08
N GLU A 116 7.07 -5.78 -5.90
CA GLU A 116 5.84 -6.06 -5.17
C GLU A 116 4.64 -5.55 -5.98
N HIS A 117 3.52 -6.28 -5.90
CA HIS A 117 2.31 -5.91 -6.60
C HIS A 117 1.08 -6.44 -5.88
N PHE A 118 -0.05 -5.80 -6.14
CA PHE A 118 -1.36 -6.22 -5.66
C PHE A 118 -2.40 -6.05 -6.76
N VAL A 119 -3.35 -6.97 -6.83
CA VAL A 119 -4.49 -6.92 -7.73
C VAL A 119 -5.71 -6.53 -6.90
N ALA A 120 -6.20 -5.31 -7.09
CA ALA A 120 -7.41 -4.82 -6.45
C ALA A 120 -8.59 -4.91 -7.42
N GLN A 121 -9.81 -4.96 -6.88
CA GLN A 121 -10.98 -4.62 -7.68
C GLN A 121 -10.99 -3.12 -7.95
N LEU A 122 -11.45 -2.74 -9.14
CA LEU A 122 -11.49 -1.32 -9.52
C LEU A 122 -12.33 -0.51 -8.53
N ASP A 123 -13.49 -1.03 -8.10
CA ASP A 123 -14.39 -0.35 -7.18
C ASP A 123 -13.73 -0.05 -5.82
N ASP A 124 -12.82 -0.92 -5.34
CA ASP A 124 -12.06 -0.67 -4.11
C ASP A 124 -11.08 0.50 -4.26
N LEU A 125 -10.54 0.72 -5.46
CA LEU A 125 -9.61 1.82 -5.74
C LEU A 125 -10.32 3.12 -6.12
N LEU A 126 -11.59 3.06 -6.53
CA LEU A 126 -12.40 4.23 -6.86
C LEU A 126 -13.08 4.87 -5.63
N ALA A 127 -12.87 4.32 -4.43
CA ALA A 127 -13.35 4.90 -3.19
C ALA A 127 -12.72 6.28 -2.93
N ASP A 128 -13.47 7.15 -2.23
CA ASP A 128 -13.09 8.56 -2.03
C ASP A 128 -11.84 8.75 -1.14
N ASP A 129 -11.49 7.74 -0.35
CA ASP A 129 -10.36 7.70 0.58
C ASP A 129 -9.15 6.92 0.04
N VAL A 130 -9.03 6.80 -1.29
CA VAL A 130 -7.89 6.15 -1.95
C VAL A 130 -7.01 7.17 -2.67
N LEU A 131 -5.73 7.21 -2.29
CA LEU A 131 -4.74 8.12 -2.87
C LEU A 131 -3.59 7.37 -3.55
N LEU A 132 -3.04 8.00 -4.58
CA LEU A 132 -1.63 7.87 -4.96
C LEU A 132 -0.85 8.99 -4.25
N ALA A 133 -0.28 8.66 -3.08
CA ALA A 133 0.37 9.59 -2.18
C ALA A 133 1.86 9.79 -2.50
N ASP A 134 2.31 11.03 -2.52
CA ASP A 134 3.72 11.44 -2.63
C ASP A 134 4.27 12.06 -1.33
N ARG A 135 3.38 12.35 -0.36
CA ARG A 135 3.75 12.90 0.95
C ARG A 135 3.09 12.21 2.12
N LEU A 136 3.76 12.33 3.25
CA LEU A 136 3.31 11.91 4.56
C LEU A 136 3.71 12.97 5.60
N GLY A 137 2.71 13.57 6.26
CA GLY A 137 2.91 14.58 7.29
C GLY A 137 3.62 15.84 6.79
N GLY A 138 3.25 16.35 5.60
CA GLY A 138 3.84 17.55 5.00
C GLY A 138 5.17 17.32 4.30
N ARG A 139 5.73 16.11 4.36
CA ARG A 139 7.06 15.79 3.82
C ARG A 139 6.96 14.80 2.66
N PRO A 140 7.82 14.91 1.63
CA PRO A 140 7.94 13.87 0.62
C PRO A 140 8.16 12.49 1.26
N LEU A 141 7.57 11.46 0.68
CA LEU A 141 7.82 10.09 1.12
C LEU A 141 9.32 9.78 1.06
N ASP A 142 9.80 9.04 2.05
CA ASP A 142 11.13 8.47 2.02
C ASP A 142 11.11 7.05 1.40
N GLY A 143 12.30 6.46 1.21
CA GLY A 143 12.41 5.10 0.70
C GLY A 143 11.80 4.03 1.61
N ALA A 144 11.66 4.27 2.92
CA ALA A 144 11.02 3.31 3.81
C ALA A 144 9.50 3.27 3.61
N HIS A 145 8.91 4.44 3.33
CA HIS A 145 7.47 4.65 3.26
C HIS A 145 6.90 4.60 1.85
N GLY A 146 7.74 4.61 0.82
CA GLY A 146 7.35 4.23 -0.54
C GLY A 146 7.65 5.24 -1.62
N ALA A 147 8.65 6.12 -1.43
CA ALA A 147 9.06 7.10 -2.44
C ALA A 147 9.24 6.49 -3.85
N PRO A 148 8.89 7.20 -4.93
CA PRO A 148 8.34 8.56 -4.92
C PRO A 148 6.82 8.59 -4.72
N LEU A 149 6.14 7.46 -4.92
CA LEU A 149 4.69 7.35 -4.96
C LEU A 149 4.21 6.06 -4.31
N ARG A 150 3.12 6.11 -3.57
CA ARG A 150 2.53 4.98 -2.87
C ARG A 150 1.02 4.94 -3.02
N LEU A 151 0.45 3.75 -3.18
CA LEU A 151 -0.98 3.54 -3.01
C LEU A 151 -1.35 3.57 -1.52
N VAL A 152 -2.34 4.39 -1.18
CA VAL A 152 -2.94 4.48 0.15
C VAL A 152 -4.42 4.12 0.02
N ASN A 153 -4.82 3.03 0.68
CA ASN A 153 -6.21 2.58 0.81
C ASN A 153 -6.41 2.09 2.25
N PRO A 154 -7.04 2.90 3.13
CA PRO A 154 -7.20 2.56 4.55
C PRO A 154 -8.19 1.43 4.81
N ALA A 155 -9.09 1.15 3.86
CA ALA A 155 -10.01 0.02 3.95
C ALA A 155 -9.32 -1.34 3.75
N GLN A 156 -8.10 -1.36 3.19
CA GLN A 156 -7.32 -2.57 2.90
C GLN A 156 -6.04 -2.69 3.72
N TYR A 157 -5.62 -3.92 3.99
CA TYR A 157 -4.36 -4.18 4.71
C TYR A 157 -3.14 -3.64 3.97
N GLY A 158 -2.09 -3.33 4.74
CA GLY A 158 -0.90 -2.67 4.24
C GLY A 158 -0.13 -3.37 3.11
N TYR A 159 -0.33 -4.67 2.87
CA TYR A 159 0.26 -5.35 1.70
C TYR A 159 -0.42 -4.95 0.39
N ALA A 160 -1.69 -4.54 0.42
CA ALA A 160 -2.41 -4.01 -0.74
C ALA A 160 -2.00 -2.56 -1.05
N ASN A 161 -1.45 -1.86 -0.06
CA ASN A 161 -0.99 -0.48 -0.16
C ASN A 161 0.43 -0.43 -0.75
N ILE A 162 0.53 -0.69 -2.07
CA ILE A 162 1.80 -0.84 -2.79
C ILE A 162 2.67 0.42 -2.70
N LYS A 163 3.94 0.20 -2.35
CA LYS A 163 4.99 1.22 -2.25
C LYS A 163 5.74 1.35 -3.58
N HIS A 164 6.41 2.48 -3.79
CA HIS A 164 7.30 2.69 -4.93
C HIS A 164 6.58 2.51 -6.28
N VAL A 165 5.31 2.93 -6.37
CA VAL A 165 4.43 2.69 -7.51
C VAL A 165 5.09 3.18 -8.80
N CYS A 166 5.21 2.28 -9.78
CA CYS A 166 5.77 2.57 -11.10
C CYS A 166 4.89 2.09 -12.25
N ARG A 167 3.90 1.22 -11.99
CA ARG A 167 3.01 0.69 -13.03
C ARG A 167 1.63 0.37 -12.48
N ILE A 168 0.60 0.70 -13.29
CA ILE A 168 -0.81 0.44 -13.00
C ILE A 168 -1.46 -0.17 -14.25
N ASP A 169 -1.76 -1.47 -14.23
CA ASP A 169 -2.44 -2.15 -15.34
C ASP A 169 -3.93 -2.34 -15.02
N VAL A 170 -4.80 -2.03 -15.99
CA VAL A 170 -6.25 -2.25 -15.87
C VAL A 170 -6.71 -3.49 -16.64
N HIS A 171 -7.66 -4.24 -16.08
CA HIS A 171 -8.08 -5.52 -16.62
C HIS A 171 -9.61 -5.67 -16.65
N ALA A 172 -10.13 -6.37 -17.66
CA ALA A 172 -11.56 -6.69 -17.77
C ALA A 172 -12.02 -7.84 -16.85
N GLY A 173 -11.07 -8.57 -16.28
CA GLY A 173 -11.29 -9.64 -15.31
C GLY A 173 -10.05 -9.85 -14.45
N PRO A 174 -10.07 -10.80 -13.51
CA PRO A 174 -8.89 -11.10 -12.70
C PRO A 174 -7.74 -11.52 -13.63
N PRO A 175 -6.55 -10.91 -13.53
CA PRO A 175 -5.40 -11.33 -14.31
C PRO A 175 -5.05 -12.78 -13.97
N ALA A 176 -4.57 -13.53 -14.97
CA ALA A 176 -4.21 -14.93 -14.78
C ALA A 176 -3.14 -15.06 -13.67
N ALA A 177 -3.47 -15.78 -12.60
CA ALA A 177 -2.47 -16.20 -11.64
C ALA A 177 -1.53 -17.19 -12.35
N GLY A 178 -0.23 -16.88 -12.38
CA GLY A 178 0.77 -17.84 -12.85
C GLY A 178 0.74 -19.13 -12.03
N PRO A 179 1.42 -20.21 -12.48
CA PRO A 179 1.51 -21.44 -11.69
C PRO A 179 2.14 -21.14 -10.33
N GLN A 180 1.35 -21.30 -9.26
CA GLN A 180 1.78 -21.12 -7.87
C GLN A 180 2.16 -22.48 -7.27
N ALA A 181 3.26 -22.53 -6.51
CA ALA A 181 3.56 -23.71 -5.72
C ALA A 181 2.49 -23.89 -4.63
N LEU A 182 2.29 -25.13 -4.15
CA LEU A 182 1.34 -25.40 -3.06
C LEU A 182 1.62 -24.55 -1.80
N LEU A 183 2.89 -24.27 -1.52
CA LEU A 183 3.30 -23.42 -0.41
C LEU A 183 2.90 -21.95 -0.62
N ASP A 184 2.90 -21.47 -1.87
CA ASP A 184 2.49 -20.09 -2.18
C ASP A 184 0.98 -19.90 -1.95
N ARG A 185 0.17 -20.92 -2.23
CA ARG A 185 -1.28 -20.93 -1.90
C ARG A 185 -1.56 -20.87 -0.41
N LEU A 186 -0.67 -21.43 0.41
CA LEU A 186 -0.75 -21.39 1.88
C LEU A 186 -0.24 -20.08 2.47
N LEU A 187 0.33 -19.20 1.64
CA LEU A 187 0.78 -17.85 2.00
C LEU A 187 0.05 -16.78 1.18
N GLU A 188 -1.00 -17.17 0.46
CA GLU A 188 -1.71 -16.32 -0.48
C GLU A 188 -2.49 -15.23 0.28
N SER A 189 -2.19 -13.98 -0.06
CA SER A 189 -2.87 -12.83 0.50
C SER A 189 -4.33 -12.81 0.08
N HIS A 190 -5.22 -12.31 0.93
CA HIS A 190 -6.64 -12.24 0.56
C HIS A 190 -6.83 -11.30 -0.65
N PRO A 191 -7.60 -11.68 -1.68
CA PRO A 191 -7.79 -10.87 -2.89
C PRO A 191 -8.43 -9.49 -2.64
N ARG A 192 -9.27 -9.37 -1.61
CA ARG A 192 -9.97 -8.12 -1.25
C ARG A 192 -9.31 -7.35 -0.10
N ALA A 193 -8.51 -8.04 0.74
CA ALA A 193 -7.72 -7.46 1.83
C ALA A 193 -8.47 -6.55 2.83
N ARG A 194 -9.79 -6.63 2.98
CA ARG A 194 -10.56 -5.69 3.81
C ARG A 194 -10.24 -5.83 5.29
N VAL A 195 -9.89 -4.70 5.90
CA VAL A 195 -9.33 -4.69 7.26
C VAL A 195 -10.38 -5.08 8.29
N TRP A 196 -11.57 -4.48 8.23
CA TRP A 196 -12.66 -4.69 9.19
C TRP A 196 -13.31 -6.07 9.09
N GLU A 197 -13.20 -6.73 7.94
CA GLU A 197 -13.71 -8.09 7.71
C GLU A 197 -12.69 -9.19 8.08
N GLU A 198 -11.51 -8.81 8.58
CA GLU A 198 -10.40 -9.73 8.88
C GLU A 198 -9.97 -10.61 7.69
N GLU A 199 -10.09 -10.07 6.48
CA GLU A 199 -9.67 -10.69 5.23
C GLU A 199 -8.12 -10.71 5.11
N ARG A 200 -7.46 -11.54 5.91
CA ARG A 200 -5.99 -11.60 6.02
C ARG A 200 -5.33 -12.61 5.08
N HIS A 201 -6.05 -13.68 4.70
CA HIS A 201 -5.51 -14.80 3.93
C HIS A 201 -6.55 -15.32 2.95
N GLY A 202 -6.14 -15.71 1.73
CA GLY A 202 -7.04 -16.09 0.65
C GLY A 202 -7.89 -17.34 0.90
N THR A 203 -7.42 -18.27 1.75
CA THR A 203 -8.02 -19.61 1.87
C THR A 203 -8.37 -20.07 3.29
N VAL A 204 -7.89 -19.40 4.34
CA VAL A 204 -8.04 -19.88 5.72
C VAL A 204 -8.80 -18.84 6.56
N PRO A 205 -9.83 -19.25 7.34
CA PRO A 205 -10.58 -18.33 8.21
C PRO A 205 -9.68 -17.62 9.23
N GLY A 206 -9.83 -16.31 9.41
CA GLY A 206 -8.98 -15.48 10.26
C GLY A 206 -8.81 -15.99 11.71
N ARG A 207 -9.85 -16.63 12.27
CA ARG A 207 -9.82 -17.26 13.61
C ARG A 207 -8.72 -18.33 13.77
N LEU A 208 -8.39 -19.07 12.72
CA LEU A 208 -7.39 -20.15 12.72
C LEU A 208 -5.97 -19.61 12.53
N ILE A 209 -5.83 -18.50 11.81
CA ILE A 209 -4.54 -17.87 11.49
C ILE A 209 -4.04 -16.95 12.60
N ARG A 210 -4.94 -16.34 13.36
CA ARG A 210 -4.64 -15.44 14.49
C ARG A 210 -3.52 -15.92 15.45
N PRO A 211 -3.47 -17.18 15.90
CA PRO A 211 -2.38 -17.64 16.76
C PRO A 211 -1.02 -17.68 16.05
N ILE A 212 -0.97 -18.07 14.77
CA ILE A 212 0.26 -18.09 13.97
C ILE A 212 0.78 -16.66 13.76
N TYR A 213 -0.11 -15.74 13.40
CA TYR A 213 0.26 -14.33 13.23
C TYR A 213 0.72 -13.68 14.53
N ARG A 214 0.17 -14.05 15.69
CA ARG A 214 0.64 -13.54 16.99
C ARG A 214 2.11 -13.90 17.25
N VAL A 215 2.54 -15.10 16.89
CA VAL A 215 3.94 -15.52 17.04
C VAL A 215 4.86 -14.76 16.09
N ILE A 216 4.46 -14.62 14.82
CA ILE A 216 5.21 -13.84 13.82
C ILE A 216 5.29 -12.36 14.22
N LYS A 217 4.19 -11.80 14.73
CA LYS A 217 4.08 -10.41 15.20
C LYS A 217 5.05 -10.10 16.32
N SER A 218 5.18 -10.97 17.31
CA SER A 218 6.15 -10.80 18.40
C SER A 218 7.58 -10.72 17.85
N PHE A 219 7.92 -11.52 16.83
CA PHE A 219 9.24 -11.50 16.22
C PHE A 219 9.48 -10.26 15.35
N LEU A 220 8.50 -9.89 14.51
CA LEU A 220 8.59 -8.71 13.63
C LEU A 220 8.63 -7.39 14.41
N LEU A 221 7.77 -7.21 15.42
CA LEU A 221 7.81 -6.03 16.29
C LEU A 221 9.13 -5.97 17.05
N SER A 222 9.61 -7.09 17.59
CA SER A 222 10.91 -7.13 18.27
C SER A 222 12.09 -6.81 17.35
N ALA A 223 12.00 -7.15 16.06
CA ALA A 223 13.02 -6.83 15.07
C ALA A 223 12.90 -5.39 14.52
N ALA A 224 11.69 -4.82 14.53
CA ALA A 224 11.43 -3.44 14.16
C ALA A 224 11.87 -2.47 15.27
N VAL A 225 11.53 -2.76 16.53
CA VAL A 225 11.98 -1.99 17.71
C VAL A 225 13.51 -1.98 17.80
N ARG A 226 14.16 -3.16 17.66
CA ARG A 226 15.64 -3.25 17.64
C ARG A 226 16.30 -2.44 16.53
N ARG A 227 15.63 -2.28 15.37
CA ARG A 227 16.14 -1.45 14.26
C ARG A 227 15.82 0.03 14.43
N GLY A 228 14.69 0.38 15.05
CA GLY A 228 14.35 1.75 15.42
C GLY A 228 15.30 2.33 16.47
N GLU A 229 15.69 1.54 17.47
CA GLU A 229 16.69 1.92 18.48
C GLU A 229 18.09 2.13 17.85
N ALA A 230 18.50 1.26 16.92
CA ALA A 230 19.77 1.40 16.21
C ALA A 230 19.82 2.65 15.31
N GLY A 231 18.69 3.05 14.70
CA GLY A 231 18.59 4.26 13.89
C GLY A 231 18.63 5.56 14.72
N HIS A 232 18.13 5.55 15.95
CA HIS A 232 18.17 6.72 16.83
C HIS A 232 19.57 6.99 17.39
N HIS A 233 20.38 5.95 17.62
CA HIS A 233 21.77 6.10 18.08
C HIS A 233 22.75 6.54 16.98
N SER A 234 22.42 6.37 15.70
CA SER A 234 23.28 6.81 14.58
C SER A 234 23.24 8.32 14.34
N ASN A 235 22.18 9.02 14.75
CA ASN A 235 22.02 10.47 14.52
C ASN A 235 22.52 11.34 15.69
N ALA A 236 22.97 10.72 16.79
CA ALA A 236 23.45 11.44 17.97
C ALA A 236 24.99 11.63 18.00
N ASN A 237 25.73 11.15 16.99
CA ASN A 237 27.20 11.13 17.03
C ASN A 237 27.91 11.78 15.82
N ASN A 238 27.21 12.61 15.06
CA ASN A 238 27.83 13.57 14.12
C ASN A 238 27.53 15.00 14.60
N GLY A 239 28.26 15.40 15.63
CA GLY A 239 28.42 16.79 16.08
C GLY A 239 29.89 17.15 16.04
#